data_AF-A0A1F3ZIP7-F1
#
_entry.id   AF-A0A1F3ZIP7-F1
#
_cell.length_a   1.000
_cell.length_b   1.000
_cell.length_c   1.000
_cell.angle_alpha   90.00
_cell.angle_beta   90.00
_cell.angle_gamma   90.00
#
_symmetry.space_group_name_H-M   'P 1'
#
loop_
_entity.id
_entity.type
_entity.pdbx_description
1 polymer ?
#
loop_
_entity_poly.entity_id
_entity_poly.type
_entity_poly.pdbx_seq_one_letter_code
_entity_poly.pdbx_strand_id
1 'polypeptide(L)'
;MTLTVRLPDRVEQALAEYCVKRRVTKSEAVKLALVELLSAKAGKPSAYELGKDLFGPHTDAPPTEDIALHSGRLLRENFRAKNGAKRRLTRAK
;
A
#
# COMPACT_ATOMS: atom_id res chain seq x y z
N MET A 1 3.86 8.38 -15.31
CA MET A 1 2.75 9.25 -15.74
C MET A 1 3.29 10.67 -15.93
N THR A 2 2.85 11.39 -16.96
CA THR A 2 3.21 12.79 -17.21
C THR A 2 2.09 13.71 -16.76
N LEU A 3 2.45 14.87 -16.20
CA LEU A 3 1.51 15.88 -15.73
C LEU A 3 2.05 17.25 -16.13
N THR A 4 1.20 18.07 -16.72
CA THR A 4 1.55 19.43 -17.19
C THR A 4 0.60 20.41 -16.54
N VAL A 5 1.15 21.44 -15.88
CA VAL A 5 0.38 22.44 -15.15
C VAL A 5 0.96 23.81 -15.45
N ARG A 6 0.08 24.82 -15.56
CA ARG A 6 0.49 26.22 -15.63
C ARG A 6 0.63 26.77 -14.22
N LEU A 7 1.80 27.30 -13.90
CA LEU A 7 2.06 27.92 -12.60
C LEU A 7 1.93 29.44 -12.75
N PRO A 8 1.44 30.16 -11.73
CA PRO A 8 1.52 31.62 -11.70
C PRO A 8 2.99 32.09 -11.70
N ASP A 9 3.28 33.20 -12.38
CA ASP A 9 4.65 33.72 -12.55
C ASP A 9 5.43 33.85 -11.24
N ARG A 10 4.76 34.34 -10.19
CA ARG A 10 5.34 34.46 -8.84
C ARG A 10 5.84 33.12 -8.30
N VAL A 11 5.09 32.05 -8.54
CA VAL A 11 5.43 30.70 -8.07
C VAL A 11 6.57 30.12 -8.90
N GLU A 12 6.60 30.38 -10.21
CA GLU A 12 7.71 29.95 -11.07
C GLU A 12 9.03 30.58 -10.66
N GLN A 13 9.03 31.88 -10.35
CA GLN A 13 10.21 32.60 -9.86
C GLN A 13 10.69 32.02 -8.53
N ALA A 14 9.78 31.86 -7.56
CA ALA A 14 10.12 31.27 -6.26
C ALA A 14 10.68 29.84 -6.39
N LEU A 15 10.10 29.02 -7.28
CA LEU A 15 10.58 27.67 -7.55
C LEU A 15 11.98 27.69 -8.16
N ALA A 16 12.24 28.59 -9.11
CA ALA A 16 13.55 28.73 -9.73
C ALA A 16 14.63 29.12 -8.70
N GLU A 17 14.34 30.11 -7.84
CA GLU A 17 15.25 30.51 -6.76
C GLU A 17 15.52 29.37 -5.78
N TYR A 18 14.49 28.63 -5.39
CA TYR A 18 14.61 27.47 -4.51
C TYR A 18 15.53 26.40 -5.11
N CYS A 19 15.35 26.10 -6.40
CA CYS A 19 16.16 25.12 -7.12
C CYS A 19 17.64 25.52 -7.14
N VAL A 20 17.94 26.80 -7.39
CA VAL A 20 19.31 27.33 -7.38
C VAL A 20 19.93 27.22 -5.97
N LYS A 21 19.21 27.66 -4.94
CA LYS A 21 19.71 27.66 -3.56
C LYS A 21 20.02 26.26 -3.04
N ARG A 22 19.18 25.28 -3.38
CA ARG A 22 19.30 23.89 -2.89
C ARG A 22 19.98 22.94 -3.87
N ARG A 23 20.39 23.42 -5.05
CA ARG A 23 21.00 22.62 -6.13
C ARG A 23 20.18 21.39 -6.52
N VAL A 24 18.86 21.54 -6.51
CA VAL A 24 17.91 20.49 -6.92
C VAL A 24 17.27 20.86 -8.25
N THR A 25 16.83 19.84 -8.99
CA THR A 25 16.12 20.08 -10.26
C THR A 25 14.68 20.53 -10.01
N LYS A 26 14.07 21.25 -10.95
CA LYS A 26 12.64 21.64 -10.87
C LYS A 26 11.73 20.43 -10.65
N SER A 27 11.97 19.36 -11.40
CA SER A 27 11.21 18.12 -11.30
C SER A 27 11.34 17.47 -9.93
N GLU A 28 12.53 17.49 -9.33
CA GLU A 28 12.75 16.95 -7.99
C GLU A 28 12.07 17.78 -6.91
N ALA A 29 12.18 19.11 -6.97
CA ALA A 29 11.47 20.01 -6.06
C ALA A 29 9.94 19.80 -6.12
N VAL A 30 9.38 19.65 -7.32
CA VAL A 30 7.95 19.38 -7.51
C VAL A 30 7.55 18.02 -6.96
N LYS A 31 8.36 16.97 -7.16
CA LYS A 31 8.11 15.64 -6.59
C LYS A 31 8.05 15.70 -5.06
N LEU A 32 9.03 16.35 -4.43
CA LEU A 32 9.08 16.50 -2.97
C LEU A 32 7.85 17.24 -2.44
N ALA A 33 7.47 18.36 -3.08
CA ALA A 33 6.30 19.14 -2.69
C ALA A 33 5.00 18.32 -2.80
N LEU A 34 4.85 17.49 -3.86
CA LEU A 34 3.70 16.61 -4.01
C LEU A 34 3.64 15.53 -2.94
N VAL A 35 4.78 14.90 -2.62
CA VAL A 35 4.86 13.90 -1.55
C VAL A 35 4.46 14.52 -0.21
N GLU A 36 4.98 15.72 0.10
CA GLU A 36 4.67 16.42 1.34
C GLU A 36 3.19 16.81 1.42
N LEU A 37 2.63 17.36 0.35
CA LEU A 37 1.22 17.76 0.28
C LEU A 37 0.27 16.56 0.45
N LEU A 38 0.59 15.43 -0.18
CA LEU A 38 -0.22 14.22 -0.06
C LEU A 38 -0.09 13.59 1.31
N SER A 39 1.13 13.52 1.86
CA SER A 39 1.38 13.01 3.22
C SER A 39 0.67 13.84 4.28
N ALA A 40 0.69 15.17 4.14
CA ALA A 40 0.00 16.08 5.07
C ALA A 40 -1.53 15.91 5.05
N LYS A 41 -2.09 15.50 3.91
CA LYS A 41 -3.55 15.30 3.74
C LYS A 41 -4.01 13.87 3.98
N ALA A 42 -3.10 12.90 4.03
CA ALA A 42 -3.44 11.48 4.13
C ALA A 42 -4.12 11.07 5.46
N GLY A 43 -4.25 11.99 6.42
CA GLY A 43 -4.72 11.65 7.76
C GLY A 43 -3.72 10.73 8.50
N LYS A 44 -4.02 10.39 9.75
CA LYS A 44 -3.27 9.30 10.40
C LYS A 44 -3.80 7.99 9.82
N PRO A 45 -2.97 7.17 9.17
CA PRO A 45 -3.41 5.87 8.69
C PRO A 45 -3.98 5.08 9.87
N SER A 46 -5.10 4.40 9.64
CA SER A 46 -5.69 3.53 10.65
C SER A 46 -4.70 2.41 11.02
N ALA A 47 -4.83 1.85 12.23
CA ALA A 47 -3.98 0.73 12.64
C ALA A 47 -4.04 -0.46 11.66
N TYR A 48 -5.18 -0.63 10.98
CA TYR A 48 -5.35 -1.63 9.92
C TYR A 48 -4.51 -1.28 8.67
N GLU A 49 -4.56 -0.04 8.19
CA GLU A 49 -3.79 0.39 7.01
C GLU A 49 -2.28 0.27 7.23
N LEU A 50 -1.80 0.56 8.45
CA LEU A 50 -0.39 0.38 8.80
C LEU A 50 0.07 -1.08 8.81
N GLY A 51 -0.84 -2.01 9.14
CA GLY A 51 -0.53 -3.43 9.24
C GLY A 51 -0.90 -4.24 8.01
N LYS A 52 -1.61 -3.65 7.04
CA LYS A 52 -2.19 -4.36 5.90
C LYS A 52 -1.16 -5.20 5.16
N ASP A 53 -0.01 -4.62 4.92
CA ASP A 53 1.09 -5.22 4.17
C ASP A 53 1.71 -6.43 4.93
N LEU A 54 1.47 -6.53 6.23
CA LEU A 54 1.94 -7.60 7.12
C LEU A 54 0.92 -8.72 7.34
N PHE A 55 -0.37 -8.50 7.06
CA PHE A 55 -1.42 -9.50 7.34
C PHE A 55 -1.48 -10.67 6.34
N GLY A 56 -0.66 -10.62 5.29
CA GLY A 56 -0.48 -11.69 4.32
C GLY A 56 -1.57 -11.71 3.21
N PRO A 57 -1.40 -12.52 2.16
CA PRO A 57 -2.20 -12.46 0.93
C PRO A 57 -3.68 -12.86 1.07
N HIS A 58 -4.11 -13.24 2.28
CA HIS A 58 -5.47 -13.71 2.55
C HIS A 58 -6.40 -12.60 3.08
N THR A 59 -5.89 -11.38 3.25
CA THR A 59 -6.70 -10.24 3.74
C THR A 59 -7.14 -9.26 2.65
N ASP A 60 -6.69 -9.45 1.40
CA ASP A 60 -7.03 -8.55 0.29
C ASP A 60 -8.42 -8.80 -0.31
N ALA A 61 -8.97 -10.01 -0.10
CA ALA A 61 -10.31 -10.35 -0.55
C ALA A 61 -11.34 -10.11 0.57
N PRO A 62 -12.50 -9.50 0.27
CA PRO A 62 -13.57 -9.42 1.23
C PRO A 62 -14.02 -10.84 1.61
N PRO A 63 -14.23 -11.10 2.91
CA PRO A 63 -14.60 -12.43 3.37
C PRO A 63 -15.97 -12.83 2.80
N THR A 64 -16.06 -14.03 2.23
CA THR A 64 -17.31 -14.58 1.66
C THR A 64 -18.36 -14.87 2.74
N GLU A 65 -17.93 -15.08 3.98
CA GLU A 65 -18.77 -15.37 5.14
C GLU A 65 -18.17 -14.76 6.41
N ASP A 66 -18.95 -14.70 7.49
CA ASP A 66 -18.48 -14.18 8.78
C ASP A 66 -17.41 -15.11 9.40
N ILE A 67 -16.15 -14.73 9.19
CA ILE A 67 -15.00 -15.50 9.68
C ILE A 67 -14.92 -15.50 11.21
N ALA A 68 -15.38 -14.44 11.89
CA ALA A 68 -15.25 -14.34 13.34
C ALA A 68 -16.12 -15.38 14.03
N LEU A 69 -17.36 -15.53 13.57
CA LEU A 69 -18.31 -16.51 14.10
C LEU A 69 -17.99 -17.96 13.70
N HIS A 70 -17.30 -18.15 12.56
CA HIS A 70 -17.06 -19.49 11.99
C HIS A 70 -15.58 -19.93 11.98
N SER A 71 -14.71 -19.20 12.67
CA SER A 71 -13.26 -19.43 12.74
C SER A 71 -12.88 -20.88 13.03
N GLY A 72 -13.54 -21.52 14.01
CA GLY A 72 -13.27 -22.91 14.39
C GLY A 72 -13.60 -23.93 13.29
N ARG A 73 -14.66 -23.70 12.50
CA ARG A 73 -15.03 -24.55 11.36
C ARG A 73 -14.02 -24.38 10.23
N LEU A 74 -13.75 -23.13 9.85
CA LEU A 74 -12.83 -22.78 8.77
C LEU A 74 -11.40 -23.30 9.00
N LEU A 75 -10.89 -23.19 10.22
CA LEU A 75 -9.58 -23.73 10.57
C LEU A 75 -9.54 -25.25 10.43
N ARG A 76 -10.57 -25.96 10.88
CA ARG A 76 -10.63 -27.43 10.75
C ARG A 76 -10.66 -27.87 9.29
N GLU A 77 -11.45 -27.21 8.45
CA GLU A 77 -11.52 -27.49 7.02
C GLU A 77 -10.16 -27.26 6.35
N ASN A 78 -9.52 -26.13 6.64
CA ASN A 78 -8.18 -25.80 6.13
C ASN A 78 -7.12 -26.82 6.58
N PHE A 79 -7.10 -27.21 7.86
CA PHE A 79 -6.15 -28.21 8.35
C PHE A 79 -6.42 -29.60 7.76
N ARG A 80 -7.68 -30.00 7.61
CA ARG A 80 -8.04 -31.27 6.95
C ARG A 80 -7.61 -31.29 5.49
N ALA A 81 -7.84 -30.19 4.76
CA ALA A 81 -7.42 -30.06 3.36
C ALA A 81 -5.89 -30.17 3.21
N LYS A 82 -5.12 -29.45 4.05
CA LYS A 82 -3.65 -29.53 4.05
C LYS A 82 -3.13 -30.93 4.38
N ASN A 83 -3.72 -31.59 5.37
CA ASN A 83 -3.33 -32.95 5.77
C ASN A 83 -3.69 -34.00 4.69
N GLY A 84 -4.81 -33.81 3.99
CA GLY A 84 -5.19 -34.62 2.84
C GLY A 84 -4.23 -34.46 1.66
N ALA A 85 -3.82 -33.23 1.35
CA ALA A 85 -2.84 -32.94 0.30
C ALA A 85 -1.46 -33.55 0.61
N LYS A 86 -0.99 -33.41 1.85
CA LYS A 86 0.29 -33.99 2.31
C LYS A 86 0.31 -35.52 2.17
N ARG A 87 -0.80 -36.18 2.53
CA ARG A 87 -0.95 -37.65 2.39
C ARG A 87 -0.96 -38.14 0.95
N ARG A 88 -1.48 -37.35 0.00
CA ARG A 88 -1.45 -37.70 -1.43
C ARG A 88 -0.04 -37.62 -2.01
N LEU A 89 0.73 -36.58 -1.64
CA LEU A 89 2.13 -36.45 -2.05
C LEU A 89 3.03 -37.57 -1.50
N THR A 90 2.80 -38.03 -0.27
CA THR A 90 3.59 -39.14 0.32
C THR A 90 3.27 -40.50 -0.27
N ARG A 91 2.13 -40.66 -0.96
CA ARG A 91 1.68 -41.94 -1.53
C ARG A 91 1.96 -42.07 -3.04
N ALA A 92 2.43 -40.99 -3.67
CA ALA A 92 2.81 -40.92 -5.08
C ALA A 92 4.34 -41.04 -5.29
N LYS A 93 5.07 -41.45 -4.25
CA LYS A 93 6.49 -41.83 -4.24
C LYS A 93 6.58 -43.30 -3.87
#